data_AF-A0A1J0GKU4-F1
#
_entry.id   AF-A0A1J0GKU4-F1
#
_cell.length_a   1.000
_cell.length_b   1.000
_cell.length_c   1.000
_cell.angle_alpha   90.00
_cell.angle_beta   90.00
_cell.angle_gamma   90.00
#
_symmetry.space_group_name_H-M   'P 1'
#
loop_
_entity.id
_entity.type
_entity.pdbx_description
1 polymer ?
#
loop_
_entity_poly.entity_id
_entity_poly.type
_entity_poly.pdbx_seq_one_letter_code
_entity_poly.pdbx_strand_id
1 'polypeptide(L)'
;MNKKIIGSFLASVMIASTTTISAFGAMGSGTVVIGTKAFDLSYANDPANLKEINSAIVDGGMVYVKDFNGKWINNINGLAAAITSIPAVIYKNATQKISFDAADLDAKITTTINSAGQILAATQAVIKAEISKIQTDVDTAKISVNALLADTTASKIKSDLLARLNLIKVANVTTPTTPSVDVTAPILNSVSLTIGQLVLATKDASGNFKVSLAASKATDMFTDLKLNTSEKATAKITCLGRTKTFTINDAGDVTIPVSELLGSYASAAGIPVGTLKGYLGLLGNSISLNTTLTDASGNASTKTIVITAN
;
A
#
# COMPACT_ATOMS: atom_id res chain seq x y z
N MET A 1 -5.02 18.45 38.68
CA MET A 1 -4.47 19.45 37.74
C MET A 1 -3.11 18.98 37.25
N ASN A 2 -3.01 18.45 36.04
CA ASN A 2 -1.72 18.18 35.40
C ASN A 2 -1.63 19.00 34.11
N LYS A 3 -1.16 20.23 34.27
CA LYS A 3 -0.74 21.11 33.17
C LYS A 3 0.57 20.58 32.60
N LYS A 4 0.64 20.19 31.33
CA LYS A 4 1.91 20.08 30.60
C LYS A 4 1.76 20.54 29.14
N ILE A 5 2.16 21.81 28.94
CA ILE A 5 2.95 22.35 27.84
C ILE A 5 2.39 22.10 26.42
N ILE A 6 1.40 22.91 26.03
CA ILE A 6 1.24 23.36 24.63
C ILE A 6 2.16 24.58 24.50
N GLY A 7 3.46 24.31 24.39
CA GLY A 7 4.50 25.32 24.28
C GLY A 7 4.94 25.46 22.83
N SER A 8 4.48 26.55 22.21
CA SER A 8 5.05 27.22 21.04
C SER A 8 6.43 26.71 20.56
N PHE A 9 6.45 26.04 19.41
CA PHE A 9 7.62 26.00 18.53
C PHE A 9 7.17 26.16 17.07
N LEU A 10 6.36 27.18 16.80
CA LEU A 10 6.42 27.87 15.51
C LEU A 10 7.72 28.69 15.52
N ALA A 11 8.86 27.99 15.42
CA ALA A 11 10.10 28.65 15.07
C ALA A 11 10.00 29.00 13.59
N SER A 12 9.72 30.27 13.34
CA SER A 12 9.94 30.94 12.07
C SER A 12 11.34 30.58 11.57
N VAL A 13 11.43 29.59 10.68
CA VAL A 13 12.66 29.27 9.95
C VAL A 13 12.84 30.39 8.93
N MET A 14 13.37 31.52 9.39
CA MET A 14 13.99 32.51 8.51
C MET A 14 15.21 31.86 7.88
N ILE A 15 15.12 31.41 6.64
CA ILE A 15 16.30 31.10 5.82
C ILE A 15 16.64 32.38 5.06
N ALA A 16 17.35 33.26 5.74
CA ALA A 16 18.25 34.20 5.07
C ALA A 16 19.50 33.42 4.68
N SER A 17 19.61 33.04 3.41
CA SER A 17 20.86 32.99 2.64
C SER A 17 20.55 32.45 1.25
N THR A 18 20.27 33.36 0.34
CA THR A 18 20.52 33.18 -1.08
C THR A 18 22.00 32.85 -1.27
N THR A 19 22.34 31.57 -1.32
CA THR A 19 23.54 31.15 -2.04
C THR A 19 23.05 30.38 -3.25
N THR A 20 23.10 31.06 -4.39
CA THR A 20 22.93 30.47 -5.70
C THR A 20 24.01 29.40 -5.88
N ILE A 21 23.68 28.15 -5.57
CA ILE A 21 24.42 27.00 -6.08
C ILE A 21 24.12 26.91 -7.57
N SER A 22 25.09 27.30 -8.38
CA SER A 22 25.11 27.04 -9.81
C SER A 22 25.04 25.53 -10.00
N ALA A 23 23.88 25.00 -10.37
CA ALA A 23 23.79 23.63 -10.88
C ALA A 23 24.54 23.62 -12.22
N PHE A 24 25.78 23.14 -12.22
CA PHE A 24 26.56 22.96 -13.44
C PHE A 24 25.90 21.86 -14.26
N GLY A 25 25.03 22.24 -15.21
CA GLY A 25 24.37 21.36 -16.19
C GLY A 25 25.38 20.64 -17.09
N ALA A 26 24.97 19.62 -17.84
CA ALA A 26 25.78 19.15 -18.98
C ALA A 26 25.91 20.26 -20.03
N MET A 27 26.96 20.23 -20.86
CA MET A 27 27.01 21.08 -22.05
C MET A 27 25.84 20.76 -22.98
N GLY A 28 25.21 21.78 -23.55
CA GLY A 28 24.05 21.61 -24.44
C GLY A 28 24.41 20.87 -25.73
N SER A 29 23.42 20.19 -26.33
CA SER A 29 23.57 19.65 -27.69
C SER A 29 23.90 20.77 -28.68
N GLY A 30 24.73 20.49 -29.69
CA GLY A 30 25.25 21.52 -30.58
C GLY A 30 26.38 22.34 -29.96
N THR A 31 27.20 21.73 -29.09
CA THR A 31 28.42 22.37 -28.53
C THR A 31 29.65 21.93 -29.30
N VAL A 32 30.56 22.86 -29.58
CA VAL A 32 31.88 22.59 -30.17
C VAL A 32 32.95 22.91 -29.12
N VAL A 33 33.75 21.91 -28.77
CA VAL A 33 34.93 22.03 -27.91
C VAL A 33 36.17 22.13 -28.79
N ILE A 34 37.02 23.12 -28.52
CA ILE A 34 38.30 23.36 -29.18
C ILE A 34 39.34 23.57 -28.08
N GLY A 35 40.17 22.55 -27.82
CA GLY A 35 41.14 22.61 -26.74
C GLY A 35 40.46 22.80 -25.38
N THR A 36 40.71 23.94 -24.72
CA THR A 36 40.16 24.30 -23.39
C THR A 36 38.96 25.25 -23.48
N LYS A 37 38.42 25.48 -24.68
CA LYS A 37 37.27 26.36 -24.91
C LYS A 37 36.11 25.55 -25.48
N ALA A 38 34.90 25.95 -25.15
CA ALA A 38 33.69 25.39 -25.74
C ALA A 38 32.76 26.51 -26.20
N PHE A 39 32.04 26.26 -27.29
CA PHE A 39 31.17 27.24 -27.91
C PHE A 39 29.85 26.59 -28.31
N ASP A 40 28.75 27.32 -28.12
CA ASP A 40 27.50 27.00 -28.82
C ASP A 40 27.73 27.07 -30.34
N LEU A 41 27.17 26.14 -31.10
CA LEU A 41 27.34 26.09 -32.55
C LEU A 41 26.84 27.37 -33.24
N SER A 42 25.74 27.96 -32.75
CA SER A 42 25.21 29.22 -33.28
C SER A 42 26.18 30.37 -33.00
N TYR A 43 26.81 30.38 -31.82
CA TYR A 43 27.83 31.37 -31.46
C TYR A 43 29.09 31.23 -32.32
N ALA A 44 29.54 30.00 -32.55
CA ALA A 44 30.70 29.70 -33.38
C ALA A 44 30.47 30.02 -34.87
N ASN A 45 29.22 29.92 -35.34
CA ASN A 45 28.84 30.20 -36.72
C ASN A 45 28.57 31.69 -37.01
N ASP A 46 28.57 32.55 -36.01
CA ASP A 46 28.39 33.99 -36.19
C ASP A 46 29.69 34.65 -36.70
N PRO A 47 29.67 35.31 -37.88
CA PRO A 47 30.84 36.01 -38.43
C PRO A 47 31.45 37.04 -37.48
N ALA A 48 30.66 37.63 -36.57
CA ALA A 48 31.16 38.58 -35.58
C ALA A 48 32.14 37.95 -34.58
N ASN A 49 32.04 36.64 -34.33
CA ASN A 49 32.88 35.90 -33.39
C ASN A 49 34.09 35.22 -34.05
N LEU A 50 34.25 35.36 -35.37
CA LEU A 50 35.28 34.68 -36.17
C LEU A 50 36.69 34.84 -35.59
N LYS A 51 37.05 36.02 -35.08
CA LYS A 51 38.37 36.28 -34.50
C LYS A 51 38.65 35.40 -33.27
N GLU A 52 37.66 35.23 -32.40
CA GLU A 52 37.79 34.43 -31.18
C GLU A 52 37.85 32.93 -31.51
N ILE A 53 37.00 32.47 -32.45
CA ILE A 53 36.98 31.09 -32.90
C ILE A 53 38.30 30.72 -33.61
N ASN A 54 38.79 31.58 -34.50
CA ASN A 54 40.08 31.36 -35.16
C ASN A 54 41.24 31.35 -34.17
N SER A 55 41.22 32.22 -33.15
CA SER A 55 42.22 32.17 -32.08
C SER A 55 42.19 30.81 -31.37
N ALA A 56 40.99 30.32 -31.01
CA ALA A 56 40.86 29.01 -30.36
C ALA A 56 41.36 27.85 -31.24
N ILE A 57 41.12 27.91 -32.55
CA ILE A 57 41.61 26.91 -33.50
C ILE A 57 43.15 26.97 -33.62
N VAL A 58 43.73 28.17 -33.67
CA VAL A 58 45.18 28.38 -33.77
C VAL A 58 45.90 27.99 -32.48
N ASP A 59 45.29 28.25 -31.31
CA ASP A 59 45.78 27.78 -30.01
C ASP A 59 45.86 26.25 -29.95
N GLY A 60 45.09 25.56 -30.80
CA GLY A 60 45.17 24.14 -31.06
C GLY A 60 44.47 23.26 -30.01
N GLY A 61 44.67 21.95 -30.15
CA GLY A 61 44.06 20.94 -29.29
C GLY A 61 43.04 20.07 -30.02
N MET A 62 42.45 19.13 -29.28
CA MET A 62 41.42 18.24 -29.83
C MET A 62 40.11 19.01 -30.03
N VAL A 63 39.45 18.72 -31.15
CA VAL A 63 38.14 19.29 -31.46
C VAL A 63 37.08 18.21 -31.30
N TYR A 64 36.09 18.50 -30.46
CA TYR A 64 34.94 17.63 -30.23
C TYR A 64 33.64 18.37 -30.54
N VAL A 65 32.66 17.65 -31.07
CA VAL A 65 31.33 18.19 -31.37
C VAL A 65 30.29 17.33 -30.67
N LYS A 66 29.41 17.95 -29.87
CA LYS A 66 28.21 17.31 -29.35
C LYS A 66 27.12 17.47 -30.39
N ASP A 67 26.70 16.36 -30.99
CA ASP A 67 25.63 16.39 -31.99
C ASP A 67 24.28 16.79 -31.35
N PHE A 68 23.26 16.97 -32.19
CA PHE A 68 21.92 17.31 -31.72
C PHE A 68 21.24 16.19 -30.92
N ASN A 69 21.74 14.96 -31.00
CA ASN A 69 21.28 13.82 -30.20
C ASN A 69 22.02 13.72 -28.85
N GLY A 70 22.92 14.67 -28.54
CA GLY A 70 23.68 14.71 -27.29
C GLY A 70 24.94 13.83 -27.27
N LYS A 71 25.35 13.27 -28.41
CA LYS A 71 26.51 12.39 -28.52
C LYS A 71 27.77 13.17 -28.91
N TRP A 72 28.88 12.91 -28.22
CA TRP A 72 30.17 13.49 -28.55
C TRP A 72 30.82 12.78 -29.73
N ILE A 73 31.37 13.57 -30.66
CA ILE A 73 32.06 13.14 -31.88
C ILE A 73 33.45 13.78 -31.89
N ASN A 74 34.49 13.00 -32.18
CA ASN A 74 35.84 13.51 -32.39
C ASN A 74 35.99 13.97 -33.84
N ASN A 75 36.37 15.23 -34.05
CA ASN A 75 36.46 15.82 -35.39
C ASN A 75 37.60 15.24 -36.25
N ILE A 76 38.60 14.59 -35.65
CA ILE A 76 39.74 14.02 -36.37
C ILE A 76 39.33 12.74 -37.12
N ASN A 77 38.53 11.89 -36.48
CA ASN A 77 38.18 10.56 -37.02
C ASN A 77 36.69 10.38 -37.29
N GLY A 78 35.83 11.34 -36.93
CA GLY A 78 34.38 11.28 -37.10
C GLY A 78 33.70 10.22 -36.23
N LEU A 79 34.41 9.61 -35.28
CA LEU A 79 33.88 8.58 -34.40
C LEU A 79 33.33 9.16 -33.11
N ALA A 80 32.49 8.37 -32.44
CA ALA A 80 32.00 8.67 -31.11
C ALA A 80 33.16 8.86 -30.13
N ALA A 81 33.25 10.03 -29.50
CA ALA A 81 34.19 10.29 -28.42
C ALA A 81 33.58 9.83 -27.09
N ALA A 82 34.38 9.17 -26.25
CA ALA A 82 33.98 8.90 -24.88
C ALA A 82 33.87 10.22 -24.10
N ILE A 83 32.83 10.36 -23.28
CA ILE A 83 32.58 11.55 -22.44
C ILE A 83 33.82 11.91 -21.61
N THR A 84 34.56 10.91 -21.10
CA THR A 84 35.81 11.08 -20.33
C THR A 84 36.97 11.70 -21.11
N SER A 85 36.86 11.82 -22.44
CA SER A 85 37.89 12.41 -23.30
C SER A 85 37.70 13.92 -23.48
N ILE A 86 36.58 14.46 -23.01
CA ILE A 86 36.27 15.89 -23.08
C ILE A 86 37.06 16.62 -21.97
N PRO A 87 37.94 17.58 -22.31
CA PRO A 87 38.69 18.34 -21.32
C PRO A 87 37.80 19.29 -20.53
N ALA A 88 38.34 19.86 -19.45
CA ALA A 88 37.70 20.99 -18.78
C ALA A 88 37.71 22.19 -19.73
N VAL A 89 36.58 22.89 -19.82
CA VAL A 89 36.37 23.95 -20.82
C VAL A 89 35.69 25.16 -20.24
N ILE A 90 35.96 26.32 -20.86
CA ILE A 90 35.15 27.51 -20.66
C ILE A 90 34.17 27.58 -21.84
N TYR A 91 32.90 27.29 -21.55
CA TYR A 91 31.79 27.39 -22.49
C TYR A 91 31.31 28.81 -22.66
N LYS A 92 31.02 29.19 -23.91
CA LYS A 92 30.50 30.49 -24.27
C LYS A 92 29.36 30.37 -25.28
N ASN A 93 28.30 31.15 -25.03
CA ASN A 93 27.24 31.42 -25.99
C ASN A 93 26.99 32.94 -26.06
N ALA A 94 25.92 33.36 -26.73
CA ALA A 94 25.59 34.79 -26.87
C ALA A 94 25.37 35.54 -25.54
N THR A 95 25.01 34.84 -24.46
CA THR A 95 24.55 35.46 -23.20
C THR A 95 25.36 35.04 -21.97
N GLN A 96 26.15 33.98 -22.05
CA GLN A 96 26.74 33.30 -20.91
C GLN A 96 28.17 32.84 -21.18
N LYS A 97 28.95 32.83 -20.10
CA LYS A 97 30.27 32.22 -20.00
C LYS A 97 30.32 31.35 -18.75
N ILE A 98 30.49 30.05 -18.93
CA ILE A 98 30.38 29.04 -17.85
C ILE A 98 31.59 28.12 -17.92
N SER A 99 32.18 27.78 -16.78
CA SER A 99 33.23 26.75 -16.72
C SER A 99 32.58 25.39 -16.53
N PHE A 100 32.99 24.41 -17.35
CA PHE A 100 32.67 23.00 -17.16
C PHE A 100 33.95 22.25 -16.79
N ASP A 101 33.83 21.37 -15.81
CA ASP A 101 34.89 20.43 -15.47
C ASP A 101 35.12 19.43 -16.61
N ALA A 102 36.23 18.70 -16.53
CA ALA A 102 36.49 17.64 -17.49
C ALA A 102 35.38 16.59 -17.45
N ALA A 103 35.23 15.91 -18.58
CA ALA A 103 34.38 14.75 -18.78
C ALA A 103 32.86 15.01 -18.85
N ASP A 104 32.38 16.15 -19.41
CA ASP A 104 30.96 16.52 -19.67
C ASP A 104 29.94 15.66 -18.91
N LEU A 105 30.12 15.58 -17.59
CA LEU A 105 29.35 14.67 -16.78
C LEU A 105 28.00 15.33 -16.74
N ASP A 106 27.00 14.66 -17.31
CA ASP A 106 25.63 15.10 -17.17
C ASP A 106 25.46 15.47 -15.71
N ALA A 107 25.03 16.71 -15.46
CA ALA A 107 24.51 17.06 -14.16
C ALA A 107 23.40 16.06 -13.93
N LYS A 108 23.72 14.99 -13.21
CA LYS A 108 22.71 14.12 -12.64
C LYS A 108 21.82 15.11 -11.97
N ILE A 109 20.60 15.24 -12.48
CA ILE A 109 19.54 16.01 -11.86
C ILE A 109 19.40 15.34 -10.50
N THR A 110 20.22 15.79 -9.56
CA THR A 110 19.99 15.63 -8.15
C THR A 110 18.94 16.68 -7.99
N THR A 111 17.70 16.25 -8.17
CA THR A 111 16.52 17.02 -7.83
C THR A 111 16.78 17.59 -6.45
N THR A 112 17.28 18.82 -6.37
CA THR A 112 17.29 19.60 -5.14
C THR A 112 15.83 19.95 -4.90
N ILE A 113 15.05 18.94 -4.50
CA ILE A 113 13.89 19.17 -3.66
C ILE A 113 14.48 19.73 -2.39
N ASN A 114 14.60 21.05 -2.40
CA ASN A 114 14.80 21.98 -1.30
C ASN A 114 14.81 21.27 0.07
N SER A 115 15.95 21.26 0.78
CA SER A 115 16.02 20.77 2.17
C SER A 115 14.87 21.36 3.00
N ALA A 116 14.46 22.62 2.76
CA ALA A 116 13.32 23.24 3.42
C ALA A 116 11.97 22.59 3.07
N GLY A 117 11.77 22.18 1.82
CA GLY A 117 10.56 21.46 1.39
C GLY A 117 10.49 20.05 2.01
N GLN A 118 11.62 19.34 2.09
CA GLN A 118 11.69 18.04 2.75
C GLN A 118 11.48 18.16 4.26
N ILE A 119 12.08 19.17 4.89
CA ILE A 119 11.89 19.48 6.32
C ILE A 119 10.41 19.78 6.60
N LEU A 120 9.76 20.59 5.75
CA LEU A 120 8.35 20.92 5.89
C LEU A 120 7.46 19.67 5.75
N ALA A 121 7.72 18.80 4.78
CA ALA A 121 6.98 17.56 4.58
C ALA A 121 7.16 16.58 5.75
N ALA A 122 8.40 16.38 6.21
CA ALA A 122 8.71 15.54 7.36
C ALA A 122 8.04 16.06 8.64
N THR A 123 8.05 17.39 8.85
CA THR A 123 7.39 18.02 10.00
C THR A 123 5.88 17.81 9.97
N GLN A 124 5.24 17.98 8.82
CA GLN A 124 3.79 17.74 8.68
C GLN A 124 3.43 16.27 8.90
N ALA A 125 4.25 15.34 8.41
CA ALA A 125 4.03 13.92 8.63
C ALA A 125 4.14 13.54 10.12
N VAL A 126 5.12 14.10 10.84
CA VAL A 126 5.25 13.93 12.31
C VAL A 126 4.05 14.51 13.04
N ILE A 127 3.60 15.73 12.69
CA ILE A 127 2.40 16.34 13.28
C ILE A 127 1.17 15.45 13.05
N LYS A 128 1.01 14.92 11.83
CA LYS A 128 -0.09 14.00 11.52
C LYS A 128 -0.03 12.74 12.38
N ALA A 129 1.15 12.13 12.53
CA ALA A 129 1.35 10.95 13.36
C ALA A 129 1.09 11.21 14.85
N GLU A 130 1.47 12.38 15.36
CA GLU A 130 1.21 12.82 16.73
C GLU A 130 -0.30 13.00 17.00
N ILE A 131 -1.03 13.52 16.02
CA ILE A 131 -2.48 13.72 16.09
C ILE A 131 -3.23 12.38 15.93
N SER A 132 -2.91 11.60 14.90
CA SER A 132 -3.67 10.39 14.56
C SER A 132 -3.35 9.20 15.46
N LYS A 133 -2.10 9.09 15.94
CA LYS A 133 -1.60 7.98 16.76
C LYS A 133 -1.82 6.59 16.13
N ILE A 134 -1.80 6.53 14.80
CA ILE A 134 -1.94 5.29 14.00
C ILE A 134 -0.56 4.89 13.47
N GLN A 135 -0.28 3.57 13.43
CA GLN A 135 1.02 3.04 13.01
C GLN A 135 1.40 3.44 11.58
N THR A 136 0.45 3.43 10.64
CA THR A 136 0.69 3.82 9.25
C THR A 136 1.20 5.26 9.11
N ASP A 137 0.68 6.19 9.92
CA ASP A 137 1.14 7.57 9.90
C ASP A 137 2.51 7.72 10.57
N VAL A 138 2.78 6.95 11.64
CA VAL A 138 4.13 6.87 12.25
C VAL A 138 5.16 6.32 11.28
N ASP A 139 4.83 5.28 10.52
CA ASP A 139 5.71 4.69 9.51
C ASP A 139 5.99 5.69 8.38
N THR A 140 4.95 6.37 7.89
CA THR A 140 5.06 7.42 6.86
C THR A 140 5.95 8.58 7.34
N ALA A 141 5.77 9.01 8.59
CA ALA A 141 6.59 10.06 9.19
C ALA A 141 8.05 9.63 9.38
N LYS A 142 8.29 8.39 9.81
CA LYS A 142 9.64 7.83 9.98
C LYS A 142 10.39 7.74 8.66
N ILE A 143 9.72 7.35 7.57
CA ILE A 143 10.28 7.36 6.21
C ILE A 143 10.68 8.78 5.83
N SER A 144 9.77 9.76 6.00
CA SER A 144 10.01 11.16 5.64
C SER A 144 11.16 11.79 6.42
N VAL A 145 11.26 11.52 7.72
CA VAL A 145 12.35 12.01 8.59
C VAL A 145 13.69 11.36 8.25
N ASN A 146 13.69 10.07 7.90
CA ASN A 146 14.92 9.38 7.49
C ASN A 146 15.45 9.85 6.13
N ALA A 147 14.56 10.29 5.25
CA ALA A 147 14.87 10.83 3.92
C ALA A 147 15.44 12.26 3.93
N LEU A 148 15.43 12.97 5.06
CA LEU A 148 16.04 14.29 5.18
C LEU A 148 17.54 14.23 4.84
N LEU A 149 17.99 15.14 3.96
CA LEU A 149 19.39 15.27 3.56
C LEU A 149 20.31 15.52 4.76
N ALA A 150 21.49 14.92 4.73
CA ALA A 150 22.50 15.09 5.77
C ALA A 150 23.26 16.42 5.58
N ASP A 151 22.61 17.54 5.91
CA ASP A 151 23.29 18.82 6.17
C ASP A 151 23.27 19.14 7.68
N THR A 152 24.09 20.10 8.12
CA THR A 152 24.27 20.43 9.54
C THR A 152 22.99 20.94 10.23
N THR A 153 22.05 21.51 9.47
CA THR A 153 20.77 22.01 9.96
C THR A 153 19.73 20.89 10.00
N ALA A 154 19.62 20.12 8.92
CA ALA A 154 18.73 18.98 8.80
C ALA A 154 19.05 17.85 9.79
N SER A 155 20.32 17.69 10.17
CA SER A 155 20.74 16.70 11.18
C SER A 155 20.16 16.98 12.56
N LYS A 156 20.09 18.25 12.98
CA LYS A 156 19.48 18.64 14.26
C LYS A 156 17.97 18.44 14.25
N ILE A 157 17.31 18.85 13.16
CA ILE A 157 15.87 18.69 12.95
C ILE A 157 15.49 17.21 12.92
N LYS A 158 16.26 16.38 12.23
CA LYS A 158 16.07 14.93 12.17
C LYS A 158 16.11 14.30 13.56
N SER A 159 17.08 14.70 14.39
CA SER A 159 17.17 14.21 15.77
C SER A 159 15.96 14.59 16.62
N ASP A 160 15.46 15.82 16.49
CA ASP A 160 14.25 16.29 17.20
C ASP A 160 12.99 15.55 16.75
N LEU A 161 12.78 15.43 15.44
CA LEU A 161 11.62 14.75 14.87
C LEU A 161 11.61 13.24 15.21
N LEU A 162 12.76 12.58 15.24
CA LEU A 162 12.87 11.19 15.69
C LEU A 162 12.55 11.05 17.18
N ALA A 163 13.02 11.97 18.02
CA ALA A 163 12.70 11.96 19.44
C ALA A 163 11.19 12.10 19.67
N ARG A 164 10.52 12.99 18.93
CA ARG A 164 9.06 13.17 18.95
C ARG A 164 8.32 11.91 18.52
N LEU A 165 8.72 11.28 17.41
CA LEU A 165 8.12 10.03 16.94
C LEU A 165 8.24 8.89 17.96
N ASN A 166 9.39 8.78 18.63
CA ASN A 166 9.62 7.74 19.64
C ASN A 166 8.76 7.90 20.90
N LEU A 167 8.19 9.09 21.14
CA LEU A 167 7.29 9.36 22.27
C LEU A 167 5.81 9.07 21.94
N ILE A 168 5.47 8.83 20.67
CA ILE A 168 4.10 8.54 20.26
C ILE A 168 3.70 7.14 20.74
N LYS A 169 2.74 7.09 21.66
CA LYS A 169 2.04 5.86 22.01
C LYS A 169 0.98 5.59 20.96
N VAL A 170 1.35 4.76 19.98
CA VAL A 170 0.45 4.30 18.92
C VAL A 170 -0.64 3.43 19.56
N ALA A 171 -1.90 3.68 19.19
CA ALA A 171 -2.93 2.69 19.47
C ALA A 171 -2.59 1.48 18.61
N ASN A 172 -2.33 0.32 19.23
CA ASN A 172 -2.10 -0.93 18.51
C ASN A 172 -3.32 -1.26 17.63
N VAL A 173 -3.36 -0.69 16.44
CA VAL A 173 -3.93 -1.31 15.27
C VAL A 173 -2.82 -2.23 14.79
N THR A 174 -3.01 -3.52 15.06
CA THR A 174 -2.11 -4.58 14.65
C THR A 174 -1.84 -4.50 13.14
N THR A 175 -0.65 -4.02 12.81
CA THR A 175 0.19 -4.25 11.61
C THR A 175 -0.28 -3.80 10.22
N PRO A 176 0.65 -3.34 9.35
CA PRO A 176 0.35 -2.92 7.98
C PRO A 176 -0.01 -4.13 7.11
N THR A 177 -1.17 -4.07 6.47
CA THR A 177 -1.53 -4.93 5.36
C THR A 177 -0.74 -4.49 4.11
N THR A 178 0.12 -5.37 3.61
CA THR A 178 0.17 -5.60 2.14
C THR A 178 -1.27 -5.71 1.63
N PRO A 179 -1.61 -5.53 0.33
CA PRO A 179 -2.83 -6.15 -0.18
C PRO A 179 -2.63 -7.68 -0.13
N SER A 180 -2.64 -8.23 1.08
CA SER A 180 -3.13 -9.55 1.36
C SER A 180 -4.58 -9.46 0.97
N VAL A 181 -4.91 -10.05 -0.17
CA VAL A 181 -6.21 -10.71 -0.27
C VAL A 181 -6.34 -11.47 1.04
N ASP A 182 -7.35 -11.14 1.83
CA ASP A 182 -7.71 -11.97 2.97
C ASP A 182 -8.07 -13.33 2.35
N VAL A 183 -7.09 -14.24 2.33
CA VAL A 183 -7.23 -15.63 1.87
C VAL A 183 -7.87 -16.48 2.97
N THR A 184 -8.38 -15.84 4.03
CA THR A 184 -9.09 -16.55 5.08
C THR A 184 -10.46 -16.90 4.55
N ALA A 185 -10.70 -18.19 4.33
CA ALA A 185 -11.99 -18.69 3.97
C ALA A 185 -13.08 -18.20 4.94
N PRO A 186 -14.33 -17.97 4.46
CA PRO A 186 -15.41 -17.45 5.27
C PRO A 186 -15.64 -18.32 6.51
N ILE A 187 -15.81 -17.70 7.67
CA ILE A 187 -15.94 -18.39 8.95
C ILE A 187 -17.42 -18.44 9.34
N LEU A 188 -17.90 -19.61 9.79
CA LEU A 188 -19.21 -19.73 10.44
C LEU A 188 -19.09 -19.29 11.91
N ASN A 189 -19.61 -18.11 12.23
CA ASN A 189 -19.49 -17.49 13.55
C ASN A 189 -20.45 -18.12 14.55
N SER A 190 -21.73 -18.20 14.16
CA SER A 190 -22.79 -18.74 15.00
C SER A 190 -23.87 -19.48 14.19
N VAL A 191 -24.58 -20.37 14.88
CA VAL A 191 -25.71 -21.14 14.37
C VAL A 191 -26.83 -21.07 15.40
N SER A 192 -28.06 -20.90 14.94
CA SER A 192 -29.23 -20.99 15.80
C SER A 192 -30.41 -21.65 15.09
N LEU A 193 -31.30 -22.26 15.87
CA LEU A 193 -32.54 -22.87 15.41
C LEU A 193 -33.72 -22.10 16.00
N THR A 194 -34.80 -21.93 15.22
CA THR A 194 -36.09 -21.48 15.74
C THR A 194 -36.93 -22.71 16.09
N ILE A 195 -37.12 -22.98 17.39
CA ILE A 195 -37.87 -24.14 17.93
C ILE A 195 -38.90 -23.65 18.95
N GLY A 196 -40.01 -23.08 18.48
CA GLY A 196 -40.95 -22.28 19.30
C GLY A 196 -40.33 -20.97 19.82
N GLN A 197 -39.07 -21.01 20.24
CA GLN A 197 -38.18 -19.92 20.62
C GLN A 197 -36.79 -20.14 20.00
N LEU A 198 -35.93 -19.13 20.06
CA LEU A 198 -34.56 -19.23 19.55
C LEU A 198 -33.70 -20.15 20.44
N VAL A 199 -33.01 -21.11 19.83
CA VAL A 199 -32.03 -21.98 20.49
C VAL A 199 -30.66 -21.77 19.84
N LEU A 200 -29.67 -21.39 20.64
CA LEU A 200 -28.30 -21.15 20.17
C LEU A 200 -27.49 -22.45 20.17
N ALA A 201 -26.68 -22.65 19.14
CA ALA A 201 -25.74 -23.74 19.08
C ALA A 201 -24.53 -23.50 20.00
N THR A 202 -23.98 -24.56 20.57
CA THR A 202 -22.69 -24.55 21.27
C THR A 202 -21.59 -25.07 20.35
N LYS A 203 -20.35 -24.62 20.56
CA LYS A 203 -19.19 -25.15 19.84
C LYS A 203 -18.57 -26.30 20.63
N ASP A 204 -18.20 -27.38 19.95
CA ASP A 204 -17.35 -28.42 20.54
C ASP A 204 -15.86 -28.09 20.41
N ALA A 205 -15.00 -28.97 20.93
CA ALA A 205 -13.55 -28.80 20.88
C ALA A 205 -12.98 -28.78 19.45
N SER A 206 -13.70 -29.29 18.46
CA SER A 206 -13.33 -29.22 17.04
C SER A 206 -13.88 -27.98 16.34
N GLY A 207 -14.62 -27.13 17.08
CA GLY A 207 -15.28 -25.94 16.56
C GLY A 207 -16.51 -26.27 15.70
N ASN A 208 -17.04 -27.48 15.78
CA ASN A 208 -18.33 -27.83 15.17
C ASN A 208 -19.47 -27.34 16.05
N PHE A 209 -20.62 -27.06 15.43
CA PHE A 209 -21.79 -26.56 16.12
C PHE A 209 -22.68 -27.70 16.56
N LYS A 210 -23.17 -27.66 17.80
CA LYS A 210 -24.10 -28.63 18.36
C LYS A 210 -25.35 -27.94 18.84
N VAL A 211 -26.50 -28.52 18.51
CA VAL A 211 -27.79 -28.09 19.04
C VAL A 211 -28.49 -29.30 19.65
N SER A 212 -28.92 -29.14 20.90
CA SER A 212 -29.67 -30.16 21.64
C SER A 212 -31.15 -29.84 21.62
N LEU A 213 -31.99 -30.86 21.42
CA LEU A 213 -33.44 -30.75 21.46
C LEU A 213 -34.02 -31.10 22.85
N ALA A 214 -33.18 -31.30 23.88
CA ALA A 214 -33.56 -31.82 25.20
C ALA A 214 -34.65 -30.99 25.86
N ALA A 215 -34.45 -29.67 25.87
CA ALA A 215 -35.30 -28.71 26.56
C ALA A 215 -36.57 -28.35 25.78
N SER A 216 -36.68 -28.77 24.51
CA SER A 216 -37.81 -28.44 23.64
C SER A 216 -38.98 -29.40 23.85
N LYS A 217 -40.20 -28.86 23.88
CA LYS A 217 -41.42 -29.66 23.98
C LYS A 217 -41.69 -30.36 22.65
N ALA A 218 -42.33 -31.53 22.71
CA ALA A 218 -42.67 -32.29 21.50
C ALA A 218 -43.56 -31.52 20.51
N THR A 219 -44.37 -30.58 21.03
CA THR A 219 -45.26 -29.70 20.27
C THR A 219 -44.57 -28.49 19.67
N ASP A 220 -43.34 -28.17 20.08
CA ASP A 220 -42.61 -27.03 19.53
C ASP A 220 -42.28 -27.31 18.05
N MET A 221 -42.36 -26.26 17.23
CA MET A 221 -42.10 -26.36 15.80
C MET A 221 -40.67 -25.91 15.50
N PHE A 222 -39.89 -26.77 14.84
CA PHE A 222 -38.63 -26.38 14.23
C PHE A 222 -38.90 -25.79 12.84
N THR A 223 -38.74 -24.47 12.72
CA THR A 223 -39.13 -23.71 11.52
C THR A 223 -37.96 -23.23 10.70
N ASP A 224 -36.88 -22.77 11.34
CA ASP A 224 -35.76 -22.11 10.65
C ASP A 224 -34.40 -22.48 11.24
N LEU A 225 -33.41 -22.59 10.35
CA LEU A 225 -31.99 -22.62 10.66
C LEU A 225 -31.40 -21.25 10.29
N LYS A 226 -30.74 -20.59 11.24
CA LYS A 226 -30.04 -19.32 10.99
C LYS A 226 -28.54 -19.53 11.09
N LEU A 227 -27.82 -19.03 10.08
CA LEU A 227 -26.37 -19.03 10.02
C LEU A 227 -25.88 -17.59 10.01
N ASN A 228 -24.84 -17.31 10.81
CA ASN A 228 -24.10 -16.05 10.77
C ASN A 228 -22.63 -16.34 10.43
N THR A 229 -22.09 -15.63 9.45
CA THR A 229 -20.73 -15.78 8.92
C THR A 229 -19.93 -14.50 9.05
N SER A 230 -18.60 -14.59 8.89
CA SER A 230 -17.70 -13.44 8.95
C SER A 230 -17.92 -12.43 7.82
N GLU A 231 -18.47 -12.89 6.70
CA GLU A 231 -18.62 -12.12 5.48
C GLU A 231 -19.72 -12.72 4.58
N LYS A 232 -20.03 -12.03 3.48
CA LYS A 232 -20.90 -12.54 2.42
C LYS A 232 -20.31 -13.83 1.82
N ALA A 233 -21.10 -14.90 1.84
CA ALA A 233 -20.68 -16.18 1.31
C ALA A 233 -21.84 -16.94 0.67
N THR A 234 -21.52 -18.02 -0.03
CA THR A 234 -22.47 -19.04 -0.45
C THR A 234 -22.37 -20.23 0.51
N ALA A 235 -23.48 -20.63 1.11
CA ALA A 235 -23.56 -21.79 1.99
C ALA A 235 -24.14 -22.99 1.23
N LYS A 236 -23.33 -24.03 1.05
CA LYS A 236 -23.76 -25.34 0.53
C LYS A 236 -23.95 -26.29 1.71
N ILE A 237 -25.20 -26.68 1.97
CA ILE A 237 -25.57 -27.54 3.09
C ILE A 237 -25.96 -28.91 2.57
N THR A 238 -25.32 -29.96 3.10
CA THR A 238 -25.63 -31.35 2.79
C THR A 238 -26.21 -32.07 4.01
N CYS A 239 -27.35 -32.72 3.82
CA CYS A 239 -28.11 -33.43 4.85
C CYS A 239 -28.82 -34.64 4.23
N LEU A 240 -28.69 -35.83 4.82
CA LEU A 240 -29.31 -37.08 4.34
C LEU A 240 -29.10 -37.34 2.83
N GLY A 241 -27.89 -37.06 2.33
CA GLY A 241 -27.54 -37.23 0.92
C GLY A 241 -28.12 -36.18 -0.03
N ARG A 242 -28.87 -35.19 0.48
CA ARG A 242 -29.38 -34.06 -0.30
C ARG A 242 -28.50 -32.84 -0.06
N THR A 243 -28.31 -32.04 -1.10
CA THR A 243 -27.53 -30.80 -1.01
C THR A 243 -28.33 -29.62 -1.51
N LYS A 244 -28.27 -28.50 -0.80
CA LYS A 244 -28.88 -27.23 -1.20
C LYS A 244 -27.92 -26.07 -0.97
N THR A 245 -28.07 -25.03 -1.79
CA THR A 245 -27.20 -23.86 -1.78
C THR A 245 -28.02 -22.63 -1.41
N PHE A 246 -27.46 -21.79 -0.53
CA PHE A 246 -28.08 -20.56 -0.06
C PHE A 246 -27.08 -19.41 -0.15
N THR A 247 -27.55 -18.24 -0.56
CA THR A 247 -26.74 -17.02 -0.58
C THR A 247 -26.87 -16.31 0.75
N ILE A 248 -25.74 -16.05 1.40
CA ILE A 248 -25.67 -15.25 2.62
C ILE A 248 -25.59 -13.77 2.22
N ASN A 249 -26.31 -12.91 2.94
CA ASN A 249 -26.36 -11.49 2.63
C ASN A 249 -25.04 -10.76 2.98
N ASP A 250 -24.97 -9.47 2.66
CA ASP A 250 -23.78 -8.65 2.92
C ASP A 250 -23.51 -8.42 4.43
N ALA A 251 -24.50 -8.68 5.29
CA ALA A 251 -24.35 -8.65 6.74
C ALA A 251 -23.83 -9.99 7.32
N GLY A 252 -23.60 -11.00 6.48
CA GLY A 252 -23.16 -12.33 6.92
C GLY A 252 -24.30 -13.19 7.48
N ASP A 253 -25.57 -12.83 7.28
CA ASP A 253 -26.72 -13.55 7.82
C ASP A 253 -27.53 -14.28 6.74
N VAL A 254 -28.02 -15.48 7.07
CA VAL A 254 -29.05 -16.17 6.30
C VAL A 254 -30.03 -16.89 7.23
N THR A 255 -31.32 -16.78 6.92
CA THR A 255 -32.38 -17.59 7.53
C THR A 255 -32.87 -18.61 6.51
N ILE A 256 -32.79 -19.88 6.88
CA ILE A 256 -33.09 -21.01 6.00
C ILE A 256 -34.34 -21.72 6.55
N PRO A 257 -35.48 -21.67 5.83
CA PRO A 257 -36.65 -22.43 6.22
C PRO A 257 -36.35 -23.93 6.27
N VAL A 258 -36.84 -24.62 7.28
CA VAL A 258 -36.62 -26.07 7.44
C VAL A 258 -37.25 -26.88 6.31
N SER A 259 -38.38 -26.41 5.76
CA SER A 259 -38.99 -26.97 4.55
C SER A 259 -38.04 -26.96 3.36
N GLU A 260 -37.22 -25.92 3.25
CA GLU A 260 -36.23 -25.79 2.18
C GLU A 260 -35.01 -26.69 2.39
N LEU A 261 -34.63 -26.94 3.64
CA LEU A 261 -33.51 -27.80 4.02
C LEU A 261 -33.86 -29.29 3.93
N LEU A 262 -35.02 -29.68 4.46
CA LEU A 262 -35.44 -31.07 4.62
C LEU A 262 -36.41 -31.54 3.52
N GLY A 263 -36.94 -30.65 2.69
CA GLY A 263 -37.85 -31.02 1.61
C GLY A 263 -39.10 -31.74 2.13
N SER A 264 -39.43 -32.90 1.56
CA SER A 264 -40.63 -33.69 1.90
C SER A 264 -40.68 -34.20 3.35
N TYR A 265 -39.57 -34.11 4.10
CA TYR A 265 -39.54 -34.48 5.52
C TYR A 265 -40.08 -33.38 6.45
N ALA A 266 -40.34 -32.16 5.93
CA ALA A 266 -40.92 -31.07 6.67
C ALA A 266 -42.05 -30.39 5.88
N SER A 267 -43.05 -29.89 6.60
CA SER A 267 -44.11 -29.07 5.99
C SER A 267 -43.60 -27.64 5.77
N ALA A 268 -44.36 -26.82 5.03
CA ALA A 268 -44.06 -25.38 4.92
C ALA A 268 -44.04 -24.67 6.28
N ALA A 269 -44.78 -25.17 7.27
CA ALA A 269 -44.80 -24.66 8.63
C ALA A 269 -43.65 -25.19 9.51
N GLY A 270 -42.76 -26.02 8.97
CA GLY A 270 -41.68 -26.70 9.69
C GLY A 270 -42.01 -28.15 10.06
N ILE A 271 -41.33 -28.66 11.08
CA ILE A 271 -41.50 -30.01 11.62
C ILE A 271 -41.67 -29.96 13.15
N PRO A 272 -42.64 -30.68 13.75
CA PRO A 272 -42.73 -30.79 15.20
C PRO A 272 -41.50 -31.49 15.78
N VAL A 273 -40.98 -31.00 16.91
CA VAL A 273 -39.82 -31.58 17.59
C VAL A 273 -40.03 -33.05 17.92
N GLY A 274 -41.25 -33.45 18.33
CA GLY A 274 -41.56 -34.85 18.60
C GLY A 274 -41.39 -35.74 17.36
N THR A 275 -41.80 -35.25 16.19
CA THR A 275 -41.62 -35.95 14.91
C THR A 275 -40.14 -36.02 14.52
N LEU A 276 -39.42 -34.90 14.66
CA LEU A 276 -37.98 -34.84 14.40
C LEU A 276 -37.21 -35.82 15.30
N LYS A 277 -37.47 -35.83 16.61
CA LYS A 277 -36.87 -36.79 17.55
C LYS A 277 -37.16 -38.24 17.16
N GLY A 278 -38.37 -38.54 16.71
CA GLY A 278 -38.72 -39.86 16.16
C GLY A 278 -37.84 -40.26 14.98
N TYR A 279 -37.64 -39.37 14.00
CA TYR A 279 -36.74 -39.63 12.88
C TYR A 279 -35.28 -39.75 13.31
N LEU A 280 -34.81 -38.91 14.23
CA LEU A 280 -33.45 -38.99 14.77
C LEU A 280 -33.22 -40.32 15.50
N GLY A 281 -34.22 -40.85 16.21
CA GLY A 281 -34.16 -42.15 16.86
C GLY A 281 -33.83 -43.30 15.89
N LEU A 282 -34.30 -43.21 14.64
CA LEU A 282 -33.98 -44.19 13.59
C LEU A 282 -32.57 -44.01 13.01
N LEU A 283 -31.96 -42.83 13.20
CA LEU A 283 -30.69 -42.42 12.62
C LEU A 283 -29.56 -42.35 13.68
N GLY A 284 -29.74 -42.97 14.85
CA GLY A 284 -28.74 -42.95 15.91
C GLY A 284 -28.75 -41.67 16.77
N ASN A 285 -29.93 -41.10 16.99
CA ASN A 285 -30.22 -39.93 17.86
C ASN A 285 -29.59 -38.60 17.43
N SER A 286 -28.97 -38.51 16.25
CA SER A 286 -28.42 -37.27 15.75
C SER A 286 -28.45 -37.19 14.23
N ILE A 287 -28.37 -35.96 13.72
CA ILE A 287 -28.22 -35.67 12.29
C ILE A 287 -27.13 -34.63 12.12
N SER A 288 -26.30 -34.81 11.08
CA SER A 288 -25.22 -33.89 10.74
C SER A 288 -25.58 -33.12 9.47
N LEU A 289 -25.47 -31.80 9.55
CA LEU A 289 -25.53 -30.89 8.42
C LEU A 289 -24.10 -30.46 8.10
N ASN A 290 -23.57 -30.90 6.96
CA ASN A 290 -22.25 -30.46 6.50
C ASN A 290 -22.43 -29.16 5.73
N THR A 291 -21.90 -28.07 6.30
CA THR A 291 -22.02 -26.72 5.73
C THR A 291 -20.67 -26.30 5.17
N THR A 292 -20.59 -26.13 3.86
CA THR A 292 -19.45 -25.51 3.18
C THR A 292 -19.77 -24.06 2.87
N LEU A 293 -18.96 -23.14 3.35
CA LEU A 293 -19.03 -21.72 3.01
C LEU A 293 -18.02 -21.43 1.91
N THR A 294 -18.39 -20.64 0.90
CA THR A 294 -17.51 -20.21 -0.17
C THR A 294 -17.69 -18.73 -0.47
N ASP A 295 -16.61 -17.96 -0.44
CA ASP A 295 -16.65 -16.52 -0.75
C ASP A 295 -16.66 -16.28 -2.27
N ALA A 296 -16.67 -15.01 -2.68
CA ALA A 296 -16.61 -14.62 -4.09
C ALA A 296 -15.25 -14.95 -4.75
N SER A 297 -14.20 -15.14 -3.95
CA SER A 297 -12.83 -15.44 -4.38
C SER A 297 -12.57 -16.96 -4.53
N GLY A 298 -13.54 -17.80 -4.15
CA GLY A 298 -13.44 -19.26 -4.21
C GLY A 298 -12.81 -19.90 -2.97
N ASN A 299 -12.51 -19.13 -1.91
CA ASN A 299 -12.01 -19.67 -0.65
C ASN A 299 -13.15 -20.39 0.07
N ALA A 300 -12.88 -21.60 0.57
CA ALA A 300 -13.91 -22.44 1.19
C ALA A 300 -13.53 -22.93 2.59
N SER A 301 -14.52 -22.94 3.48
CA SER A 301 -14.41 -23.55 4.80
C SER A 301 -15.56 -24.54 5.01
N THR A 302 -15.33 -25.59 5.79
CA THR A 302 -16.38 -26.57 6.11
C THR A 302 -16.54 -26.70 7.61
N LYS A 303 -17.80 -26.68 8.06
CA LYS A 303 -18.19 -26.93 9.44
C LYS A 303 -19.36 -27.90 9.48
N THR A 304 -19.37 -28.72 10.53
CA THR A 304 -20.49 -29.63 10.79
C THR A 304 -21.41 -28.99 11.82
N ILE A 305 -22.72 -29.03 11.56
CA ILE A 305 -23.76 -28.70 12.53
C ILE A 305 -24.45 -30.00 12.91
N VAL A 306 -24.40 -30.37 14.18
CA VAL A 306 -25.00 -31.60 14.71
C VAL A 306 -26.26 -31.24 15.50
N ILE A 307 -27.40 -31.79 15.10
CA ILE A 307 -28.66 -31.68 15.84
C ILE A 307 -28.91 -33.01 16.54
N THR A 308 -29.10 -32.97 17.85
CA THR A 308 -29.21 -34.18 18.69
C THR A 308 -30.56 -34.26 19.39
N ALA A 309 -31.14 -35.46 19.45
CA ALA A 309 -32.47 -35.70 20.02
C ALA A 309 -32.54 -35.68 21.55
N ASN A 310 -31.41 -35.95 22.22
CA ASN A 310 -31.27 -35.97 23.69
C ASN A 310 -32.06 -34.85 24.32
#